data_AF-A0A544YCK5-F1
#
_entry.id   AF-A0A544YCK5-F1
#
_cell.length_a   1.000
_cell.length_b   1.000
_cell.length_c   1.000
_cell.angle_alpha   90.00
_cell.angle_beta   90.00
_cell.angle_gamma   90.00
#
_symmetry.space_group_name_H-M   'P 1'
#
loop_
_entity.id
_entity.type
_entity.pdbx_description
1 polymer ?
#
loop_
_entity_poly.entity_id
_entity_poly.type
_entity_poly.pdbx_seq_one_letter_code
_entity_poly.pdbx_strand_id
1 'polypeptide(L)'
;FDENTEQFIKNALSPAEVIRVEIDEKEKRAKVIVSEDQQSIAIGRGGQNVRLASRLTGYELDIEQGLPAAPKADKPRKNIEDSLLSAVEEVTEE
;
A
#
# COMPACT_ATOMS: atom_id res chain seq x y z
N PHE A 1 -13.56 1.28 -8.69
CA PHE A 1 -12.37 2.15 -8.54
C PHE A 1 -11.62 1.62 -7.35
N ASP A 2 -10.94 0.50 -7.53
CA ASP A 2 -10.29 -0.26 -6.46
C ASP A 2 -9.23 -1.10 -7.15
N GLU A 3 -7.99 -0.62 -7.31
CA GLU A 3 -6.93 -1.54 -7.77
C GLU A 3 -5.57 -1.41 -7.07
N ASN A 4 -5.28 -0.36 -6.27
CA ASN A 4 -4.26 -0.39 -5.20
C ASN A 4 -4.15 0.98 -4.49
N THR A 5 -4.75 1.12 -3.30
CA THR A 5 -4.56 2.30 -2.42
C THR A 5 -3.07 2.56 -2.15
N GLU A 6 -2.27 1.49 -2.12
CA GLU A 6 -0.81 1.53 -2.05
C GLU A 6 -0.19 2.36 -3.18
N GLN A 7 -0.61 2.10 -4.42
CA GLN A 7 -0.10 2.80 -5.60
C GLN A 7 -0.54 4.26 -5.60
N PHE A 8 -1.75 4.55 -5.09
CA PHE A 8 -2.24 5.93 -5.00
C PHE A 8 -1.42 6.76 -4.01
N ILE A 9 -1.07 6.18 -2.86
CA ILE A 9 -0.20 6.83 -1.86
C ILE A 9 1.22 7.02 -2.41
N LYS A 10 1.77 6.02 -3.11
CA LYS A 10 3.08 6.14 -3.79
C LYS A 10 3.09 7.29 -4.80
N ASN A 11 2.05 7.41 -5.62
CA ASN A 11 1.95 8.49 -6.60
C ASN A 11 1.78 9.87 -5.93
N ALA A 12 1.05 9.94 -4.82
CA ALA A 12 0.85 11.19 -4.08
C ALA A 12 2.13 11.72 -3.42
N LEU A 13 3.08 10.84 -3.10
CA LEU A 13 4.39 11.21 -2.53
C LEU A 13 5.47 11.50 -3.57
N SER A 14 5.18 11.32 -4.87
CA SER A 14 6.08 11.71 -5.96
C SER A 14 6.49 13.18 -5.78
N PRO A 15 7.79 13.51 -5.75
CA PRO A 15 8.95 12.82 -6.36
C PRO A 15 9.71 11.81 -5.48
N ALA A 16 9.27 11.50 -4.25
CA ALA A 16 10.01 10.62 -3.36
C ALA A 16 9.85 9.14 -3.72
N GLU A 17 10.94 8.36 -3.65
CA GLU A 17 10.89 6.91 -3.82
C GLU A 17 10.51 6.20 -2.53
N VAL A 18 9.48 5.37 -2.60
CA VAL A 18 8.92 4.63 -1.46
C VAL A 18 9.29 3.16 -1.56
N ILE A 19 9.87 2.61 -0.48
CA ILE A 19 10.25 1.20 -0.41
C ILE A 19 9.02 0.34 -0.13
N ARG A 20 8.18 0.76 0.82
CA ARG A 20 7.02 0.00 1.28
C ARG A 20 5.95 0.92 1.85
N VAL A 21 4.69 0.54 1.69
CA VAL A 21 3.56 1.23 2.29
C VAL A 21 2.72 0.21 3.06
N GLU A 22 2.40 0.50 4.31
CA GLU A 22 1.46 -0.27 5.12
C GLU A 22 0.21 0.58 5.35
N ILE A 23 -0.95 0.09 4.96
CA ILE A 23 -2.20 0.85 5.03
C ILE A 23 -3.09 0.24 6.11
N ASP A 24 -3.56 1.10 7.01
CA ASP A 24 -4.62 0.77 7.94
C ASP A 24 -5.93 1.44 7.50
N GLU A 25 -6.81 0.63 6.91
CA GLU A 25 -8.12 1.08 6.44
C GLU A 25 -9.07 1.46 7.59
N LYS A 26 -8.87 0.92 8.79
CA LYS A 26 -9.73 1.20 9.96
C LYS A 26 -9.45 2.57 10.51
N GLU A 27 -8.16 2.92 10.63
CA GLU A 27 -7.74 4.20 11.18
C GLU A 27 -7.53 5.28 10.12
N LYS A 28 -7.68 4.94 8.83
CA LYS A 28 -7.33 5.81 7.69
C LYS A 28 -5.91 6.36 7.81
N ARG A 29 -4.99 5.49 8.24
CA ARG A 29 -3.56 5.81 8.32
C ARG A 29 -2.77 4.99 7.33
N ALA A 30 -1.68 5.54 6.82
CA ALA A 30 -0.72 4.80 6.04
C ALA A 30 0.70 5.11 6.51
N LYS A 31 1.45 4.05 6.80
CA LYS A 31 2.87 4.12 7.13
C LYS A 31 3.68 3.91 5.87
N VAL A 32 4.60 4.83 5.62
CA VAL A 32 5.41 4.86 4.42
C VAL A 32 6.86 4.72 4.84
N ILE A 33 7.48 3.64 4.39
CA ILE A 33 8.88 3.35 4.65
C ILE A 33 9.70 3.85 3.47
N VAL A 34 10.65 4.72 3.75
CA VAL A 34 11.55 5.34 2.77
C VAL A 34 13.00 5.21 3.21
N SER A 35 13.92 5.38 2.25
CA SER A 35 15.35 5.54 2.53
C SER A 35 15.62 6.85 3.28
N GLU A 36 16.73 6.91 4.02
CA GLU A 36 17.14 8.11 4.75
C GLU A 36 17.23 9.35 3.85
N ASP A 37 17.80 9.20 2.65
CA ASP A 37 17.90 10.29 1.65
C ASP A 37 16.53 10.78 1.14
N GLN A 38 15.56 9.86 1.09
CA GLN A 38 14.21 10.13 0.57
C GLN A 38 13.26 10.66 1.65
N GLN A 39 13.58 10.49 2.94
CA GLN A 39 12.74 10.99 4.03
C GLN A 39 12.52 12.50 3.95
N SER A 40 13.59 13.26 3.69
CA SER A 40 13.50 14.72 3.56
C SER A 40 12.65 15.14 2.36
N ILE A 41 12.79 14.43 1.23
CA ILE A 41 12.06 14.70 -0.02
C ILE A 41 10.57 14.36 0.17
N ALA A 42 10.27 13.22 0.79
CA ALA A 42 8.91 12.76 1.07
C ALA A 42 8.16 13.72 2.00
N ILE A 43 8.80 14.22 3.06
CA ILE A 43 8.22 15.25 3.95
C ILE A 43 8.07 16.58 3.20
N GLY A 44 9.09 16.95 2.42
CA GLY A 44 9.16 18.23 1.72
C GLY A 44 9.42 19.41 2.65
N ARG A 45 9.64 20.60 2.08
CA ARG A 45 9.96 21.82 2.84
C ARG A 45 8.83 22.15 3.83
N GLY A 46 9.11 22.07 5.13
CA GLY A 46 8.13 22.34 6.19
C GLY A 46 6.98 21.33 6.26
N GLY A 47 7.15 20.13 5.69
CA GLY A 47 6.09 19.11 5.68
C GLY A 47 4.95 19.43 4.69
N GLN A 48 5.21 20.23 3.66
CA GLN A 48 4.17 20.59 2.69
C GLN A 48 3.81 19.41 1.78
N ASN A 49 4.79 18.58 1.39
CA ASN A 49 4.55 17.47 0.48
C ASN A 49 3.68 16.39 1.13
N VAL A 50 4.07 15.93 2.33
CA VAL A 50 3.29 14.95 3.11
C VAL A 50 1.86 15.44 3.42
N ARG A 51 1.68 16.75 3.68
CA ARG A 51 0.35 17.33 3.91
C ARG A 51 -0.52 17.35 2.67
N LEU A 52 0.04 17.68 1.51
CA LEU A 52 -0.69 17.65 0.24
C LEU A 52 -1.07 16.22 -0.13
N ALA A 53 -0.12 15.28 0.01
CA ALA A 53 -0.35 13.87 -0.22
C ALA A 53 -1.45 13.31 0.70
N SER A 54 -1.40 13.64 2.00
CA SER A 54 -2.43 13.23 2.97
C SER A 54 -3.83 13.77 2.63
N ARG A 55 -3.92 15.03 2.17
CA ARG A 55 -5.20 15.59 1.72
C ARG A 55 -5.71 14.97 0.42
N LEU A 56 -4.80 14.61 -0.48
CA LEU A 56 -5.12 14.00 -1.77
C LEU A 56 -5.62 12.56 -1.60
N THR A 57 -4.96 11.80 -0.72
CA THR A 57 -5.30 10.40 -0.43
C THR A 57 -6.46 10.28 0.55
N GLY A 58 -6.62 11.26 1.44
CA GLY A 58 -7.56 11.18 2.56
C GLY A 58 -7.09 10.30 3.71
N TYR A 59 -5.80 9.92 3.72
CA TYR A 59 -5.16 9.13 4.77
C TYR A 59 -4.15 9.99 5.53
N GLU A 60 -3.97 9.74 6.83
CA GLU A 60 -2.82 10.26 7.56
C GLU A 60 -1.57 9.50 7.13
N LEU A 61 -0.58 10.21 6.59
CA LEU A 61 0.67 9.62 6.11
C LEU A 61 1.76 9.80 7.17
N ASP A 62 2.33 8.70 7.63
CA ASP A 62 3.48 8.68 8.54
C ASP A 62 4.71 8.20 7.78
N ILE A 63 5.80 8.97 7.83
CA ILE A 63 7.01 8.69 7.05
C ILE A 63 8.10 8.25 8.03
N GLU A 64 8.43 6.96 7.97
CA GLU A 64 9.47 6.37 8.79
C GLU A 64 10.67 5.98 7.92
N GLN A 65 11.87 6.21 8.46
CA GLN A 65 13.09 5.62 7.93
C GLN A 65 13.13 4.15 8.36
N GLY A 66 13.23 3.24 7.40
CA GLY A 66 13.28 1.82 7.67
C GLY A 66 14.47 1.17 7.00
N LEU A 67 15.16 0.31 7.73
CA LEU A 67 15.92 -0.76 7.09
C LEU A 67 14.91 -1.67 6.35
N PRO A 68 15.29 -2.31 5.23
CA PRO A 68 14.41 -3.23 4.52
C PRO A 68 14.06 -4.43 5.42
N ALA A 69 13.05 -4.26 6.28
CA ALA A 69 12.50 -5.30 7.10
C ALA A 69 11.66 -6.20 6.19
N ALA A 70 11.97 -7.49 6.24
CA ALA A 70 11.46 -8.54 5.38
C ALA A 70 9.98 -8.35 4.97
N PRO A 71 9.63 -8.63 3.71
CA PRO A 71 8.27 -8.47 3.21
C PRO A 71 7.33 -9.30 4.09
N LYS A 72 6.47 -8.66 4.88
CA LYS A 72 5.26 -9.33 5.33
C LYS A 72 4.37 -9.31 4.11
N ALA A 73 4.41 -10.43 3.40
CA ALA A 73 3.50 -10.74 2.33
C ALA A 73 2.08 -10.46 2.82
N ASP A 74 1.46 -9.42 2.28
CA ASP A 74 0.02 -9.41 2.10
C ASP A 74 -0.31 -10.69 1.34
N LYS A 75 -0.85 -11.66 2.07
CA LYS A 75 -1.27 -12.94 1.52
C LYS A 75 -2.19 -12.62 0.34
N PRO A 76 -1.92 -13.11 -0.88
CA PRO A 76 -2.96 -13.18 -1.88
C PRO A 76 -4.02 -14.14 -1.33
N ARG A 77 -5.14 -13.60 -0.81
CA ARG A 77 -6.37 -14.37 -0.70
C ARG A 77 -6.91 -14.52 -2.13
N LYS A 78 -6.34 -15.45 -2.88
CA LYS A 78 -7.08 -16.12 -3.93
C LYS A 78 -7.12 -17.58 -3.52
N ASN A 79 -8.20 -17.94 -2.84
CA ASN A 79 -8.48 -19.31 -2.44
C ASN A 79 -8.51 -20.15 -3.74
N ILE A 80 -7.44 -20.89 -3.95
CA ILE A 80 -7.28 -21.95 -4.96
C ILE A 80 -8.34 -23.06 -4.82
N GLU A 81 -9.09 -23.06 -3.72
CA GLU A 81 -10.12 -24.05 -3.41
C GLU A 81 -11.41 -23.85 -4.22
N ASP A 82 -11.76 -22.61 -4.62
CA ASP A 82 -13.00 -22.31 -5.36
C ASP A 82 -12.94 -22.78 -6.83
N SER A 83 -11.74 -22.82 -7.41
CA SER A 83 -11.53 -23.26 -8.80
C SER A 83 -11.45 -24.79 -8.94
N LEU A 84 -11.23 -25.52 -7.84
CA LEU A 84 -11.14 -26.99 -7.84
C LEU A 84 -12.47 -27.66 -7.51
N LEU A 85 -13.30 -27.04 -6.65
CA LEU A 85 -14.65 -27.53 -6.37
C LEU A 85 -15.60 -27.29 -7.55
N SER A 86 -15.51 -26.15 -8.25
CA SER A 86 -16.28 -25.89 -9.46
C SER A 86 -15.98 -26.88 -10.58
N ALA A 87 -14.71 -27.24 -10.81
CA ALA A 87 -14.35 -28.23 -11.82
C ALA A 87 -14.79 -29.67 -11.47
N VAL A 88 -15.09 -29.96 -10.21
CA VAL A 88 -15.60 -31.27 -9.76
C VAL A 88 -17.13 -31.29 -9.72
N GLU A 89 -17.77 -30.16 -9.43
CA GLU A 89 -19.23 -30.01 -9.46
C GLU A 89 -19.79 -29.72 -10.86
N GLU A 90 -19.05 -29.11 -11.79
CA GLU A 90 -19.49 -28.96 -13.20
C GLU A 90 -19.43 -30.30 -13.96
N VAL A 91 -18.84 -31.34 -13.33
CA VAL A 91 -19.01 -32.76 -13.70
C VAL A 91 -20.20 -33.37 -12.97
N THR A 92 -21.10 -32.55 -12.42
CA THR A 92 -22.55 -32.77 -12.54
C THR A 92 -22.82 -33.55 -13.82
N GLU A 93 -23.53 -34.67 -13.70
CA GLU A 93 -24.88 -34.64 -14.24
C GLU A 93 -24.86 -34.26 -15.74
N GLU A 94 -24.13 -35.04 -16.52
CA GLU A 94 -24.50 -35.53 -17.86
C GLU A 94 -23.91 -36.93 -18.06
#